data_AF-D3B3C1-F1
#
_entry.id   AF-D3B3C1-F1
#
_cell.length_a   1.000
_cell.length_b   1.000
_cell.length_c   1.000
_cell.angle_alpha   90.00
_cell.angle_beta   90.00
_cell.angle_gamma   90.00
#
_symmetry.space_group_name_H-M   'P 1'
#
loop_
_entity.id
_entity.type
_entity.pdbx_description
1 polymer ?
#
loop_
_entity_poly.entity_id
_entity_poly.type
_entity_poly.pdbx_seq_one_letter_code
_entity_poly.pdbx_strand_id
1 'polypeptide(L)'
;MTITTKIAGEAGTPTFRVYFLNGEAVVSPFHDVPLWVNEKAAVANMLVEIPRGTNAKMEISTKELMNPIKQDVKDGKLRFVHDKYPFNYGALPQTWENPHHVHPDTGAKGDNDPLDACEIGSALGAQGEFKQVKILGVWAMIDAGETDWKILCIDTKDPVADQINTIEDVERVLPGKINEVFTFLRDYKIPDGKGPNNFAFDGKLLDKEFAIKITNETNQEWKQLVSGNTESPLAIESTLTEGVKKSVCGKETKSKLSL
;
A
#
# COMPACT_ATOMS: atom_id res chain seq x y z
N MET A 1 5.65 4.24 -18.10
CA MET A 1 5.08 2.88 -17.99
C MET A 1 3.57 3.01 -18.03
N THR A 2 2.87 2.17 -18.79
CA THR A 2 1.39 2.20 -18.86
C THR A 2 0.88 0.89 -18.30
N ILE A 3 0.37 0.92 -17.08
CA ILE A 3 -0.16 -0.25 -16.40
C ILE A 3 -1.66 -0.39 -16.69
N THR A 4 -2.06 -1.60 -17.05
CA THR A 4 -3.46 -2.01 -17.18
C THR A 4 -3.72 -3.22 -16.30
N THR A 5 -4.99 -3.49 -16.00
CA THR A 5 -5.37 -4.62 -15.17
C THR A 5 -6.02 -5.73 -15.98
N LYS A 6 -5.83 -6.99 -15.54
CA LYS A 6 -6.53 -8.16 -16.05
C LYS A 6 -7.13 -8.94 -14.89
N ILE A 7 -8.44 -9.12 -14.94
CA ILE A 7 -9.19 -9.89 -13.95
C ILE A 7 -9.11 -11.38 -14.29
N ALA A 8 -8.91 -12.21 -13.27
CA ALA A 8 -9.07 -13.66 -13.33
C ALA A 8 -9.94 -14.13 -12.16
N GLY A 9 -10.66 -15.24 -12.35
CA GLY A 9 -11.62 -15.73 -11.37
C GLY A 9 -12.91 -14.90 -11.31
N GLU A 10 -13.75 -15.19 -10.31
CA GLU A 10 -15.07 -14.58 -10.15
C GLU A 10 -15.08 -13.60 -8.98
N ALA A 11 -15.58 -12.38 -9.19
CA ALA A 11 -15.70 -11.35 -8.15
C ALA A 11 -16.56 -11.85 -6.98
N GLY A 12 -16.17 -11.51 -5.75
CA GLY A 12 -16.86 -12.01 -4.55
C GLY A 12 -16.60 -13.48 -4.25
N THR A 13 -15.53 -14.06 -4.82
CA THR A 13 -15.05 -15.41 -4.47
C THR A 13 -13.56 -15.40 -4.10
N PRO A 14 -13.07 -16.40 -3.34
CA PRO A 14 -11.63 -16.54 -3.06
C PRO A 14 -10.74 -16.72 -4.29
N THR A 15 -11.31 -16.95 -5.48
CA THR A 15 -10.57 -17.10 -6.75
C THR A 15 -10.30 -15.77 -7.46
N PHE A 16 -10.96 -14.68 -7.05
CA PHE A 16 -10.83 -13.37 -7.69
C PHE A 16 -9.39 -12.84 -7.59
N ARG A 17 -8.82 -12.47 -8.72
CA ARG A 17 -7.50 -11.86 -8.84
C ARG A 17 -7.52 -10.68 -9.80
N VAL A 18 -6.79 -9.62 -9.45
CA VAL A 18 -6.46 -8.52 -10.35
C VAL A 18 -4.95 -8.56 -10.64
N TYR A 19 -4.59 -8.99 -11.85
CA TYR A 19 -3.22 -8.98 -12.35
C TYR A 19 -2.91 -7.68 -13.08
N PHE A 20 -1.63 -7.36 -13.22
CA PHE A 20 -1.15 -6.12 -13.81
C PHE A 20 -0.33 -6.41 -15.07
N LEU A 21 -0.53 -5.60 -16.09
CA LEU A 21 0.13 -5.72 -17.38
C LEU A 21 0.78 -4.40 -17.79
N ASN A 22 2.02 -4.47 -18.29
CA ASN A 22 2.66 -3.39 -19.05
C ASN A 22 2.74 -3.82 -20.52
N GLY A 23 1.78 -3.37 -21.34
CA GLY A 23 1.53 -3.96 -22.65
C GLY A 23 1.06 -5.42 -22.52
N GLU A 24 1.81 -6.38 -23.08
CA GLU A 24 1.49 -7.80 -22.96
C GLU A 24 2.17 -8.51 -21.79
N ALA A 25 3.15 -7.87 -21.15
CA ALA A 25 3.94 -8.47 -20.08
C ALA A 25 3.21 -8.35 -18.75
N VAL A 26 3.07 -9.47 -18.02
CA VAL A 26 2.61 -9.46 -16.63
C VAL A 26 3.70 -8.82 -15.77
N VAL A 27 3.30 -7.88 -14.91
CA VAL A 27 4.19 -7.18 -13.99
C VAL A 27 3.69 -7.33 -12.56
N SER A 28 4.61 -7.29 -11.60
CA SER A 28 4.29 -7.30 -10.18
C SER A 28 3.94 -5.87 -9.74
N PRO A 29 2.76 -5.62 -9.15
CA PRO A 29 2.45 -4.31 -8.60
C PRO A 29 3.30 -3.99 -7.36
N PHE A 30 3.88 -5.01 -6.72
CA PHE A 30 4.77 -4.86 -5.59
C PHE A 30 6.19 -4.51 -6.06
N HIS A 31 6.70 -5.13 -7.12
CA HIS A 31 8.13 -5.06 -7.45
C HIS A 31 8.48 -4.29 -8.72
N ASP A 32 7.62 -4.31 -9.74
CA ASP A 32 7.94 -3.82 -11.09
C ASP A 32 7.54 -2.36 -11.33
N VAL A 33 6.74 -1.76 -10.44
CA VAL A 33 6.37 -0.33 -10.53
C VAL A 33 7.32 0.49 -9.65
N PRO A 34 8.03 1.51 -10.19
CA PRO A 34 8.93 2.33 -9.40
C PRO A 34 8.21 3.02 -8.24
N LEU A 35 8.81 3.01 -7.05
CA LEU A 35 8.31 3.78 -5.90
C LEU A 35 8.21 5.28 -6.23
N TRP A 36 9.37 5.89 -6.51
CA TRP A 36 9.46 7.32 -6.71
C TRP A 36 9.23 7.72 -8.16
N VAL A 37 8.29 8.64 -8.36
CA VAL A 37 8.17 9.41 -9.61
C VAL A 37 9.13 10.60 -9.55
N ASN A 38 9.16 11.28 -8.40
CA ASN A 38 10.09 12.35 -8.09
C ASN A 38 10.29 12.45 -6.57
N GLU A 39 11.33 11.79 -6.06
CA GLU A 39 11.66 11.78 -4.63
C GLU A 39 11.88 13.18 -4.06
N LYS A 40 12.55 14.08 -4.80
CA LYS A 40 12.81 15.46 -4.35
C LYS A 40 11.53 16.26 -4.14
N ALA A 41 10.48 15.94 -4.90
CA ALA A 41 9.16 16.55 -4.76
C ALA A 41 8.21 15.71 -3.90
N ALA A 42 8.70 14.64 -3.26
CA ALA A 42 7.90 13.69 -2.48
C ALA A 42 6.73 13.08 -3.28
N VAL A 43 6.92 12.86 -4.59
CA VAL A 43 5.91 12.25 -5.47
C VAL A 43 6.22 10.78 -5.69
N ALA A 44 5.33 9.93 -5.19
CA ALA A 44 5.41 8.47 -5.32
C ALA A 44 4.29 7.93 -6.23
N ASN A 45 4.49 6.73 -6.78
CA ASN A 45 3.38 5.93 -7.28
C ASN A 45 2.70 5.27 -6.08
N MET A 46 1.37 5.26 -6.08
CA MET A 46 0.55 4.52 -5.11
C MET A 46 -0.39 3.59 -5.87
N LEU A 47 -0.41 2.32 -5.48
CA LEU A 47 -1.43 1.39 -5.92
C LEU A 47 -2.69 1.59 -5.09
N VAL A 48 -3.85 1.73 -5.73
CA VAL A 48 -5.15 1.70 -5.08
C VAL A 48 -5.63 0.24 -4.97
N GLU A 49 -5.79 -0.25 -3.76
CA GLU A 49 -6.32 -1.59 -3.48
C GLU A 49 -7.81 -1.53 -3.16
N ILE A 50 -8.21 -0.59 -2.31
CA ILE A 50 -9.57 -0.43 -1.80
C ILE A 50 -10.06 0.98 -2.15
N PRO A 51 -10.98 1.12 -3.14
CA PRO A 51 -11.62 2.39 -3.44
C PRO A 51 -12.38 2.97 -2.24
N ARG A 52 -12.35 4.29 -2.09
CA ARG A 52 -13.15 5.01 -1.08
C ARG A 52 -14.63 4.62 -1.18
N GLY A 53 -15.27 4.41 -0.03
CA GLY A 53 -16.68 4.05 0.05
C GLY A 53 -16.96 2.55 -0.12
N THR A 54 -15.93 1.72 -0.23
CA THR A 54 -16.02 0.25 -0.25
C THR A 54 -15.43 -0.33 1.03
N ASN A 55 -15.65 -1.63 1.27
CA ASN A 55 -15.21 -2.31 2.50
C ASN A 55 -14.70 -3.74 2.30
N ALA A 56 -14.61 -4.23 1.05
CA ALA A 56 -13.92 -5.48 0.77
C ALA A 56 -12.43 -5.28 1.07
N LYS A 57 -11.84 -6.09 1.95
CA LYS A 57 -10.41 -5.99 2.27
C LYS A 57 -9.60 -6.58 1.14
N MET A 58 -9.30 -5.74 0.14
CA MET A 58 -8.45 -6.09 -0.99
C MET A 58 -7.00 -5.75 -0.66
N GLU A 59 -6.07 -6.61 -1.05
CA GLU A 59 -4.63 -6.46 -0.76
C GLU A 59 -3.78 -7.11 -1.85
N ILE A 60 -2.57 -6.58 -2.07
CA ILE A 60 -1.50 -7.25 -2.80
C ILE A 60 -1.26 -8.62 -2.15
N SER A 61 -1.40 -9.69 -2.93
CA SER A 61 -1.08 -11.03 -2.47
C SER A 61 0.43 -11.26 -2.47
N THR A 62 1.12 -10.85 -1.41
CA THR A 62 2.60 -10.87 -1.29
C THR A 62 3.25 -12.24 -1.49
N LYS A 63 2.50 -13.33 -1.34
CA LYS A 63 2.97 -14.73 -1.51
C LYS A 63 2.59 -15.39 -2.83
N GLU A 64 1.78 -14.75 -3.66
CA GLU A 64 1.38 -15.30 -4.96
C GLU A 64 2.28 -14.78 -6.08
N LEU A 65 2.52 -15.61 -7.09
CA LEU A 65 3.34 -15.27 -8.26
C LEU A 65 2.80 -13.98 -8.93
N MET A 66 3.68 -12.98 -9.09
CA MET A 66 3.38 -11.65 -9.62
C MET A 66 2.40 -10.80 -8.78
N ASN A 67 2.19 -11.17 -7.52
CA ASN A 67 1.51 -10.39 -6.48
C ASN A 67 0.19 -9.72 -6.94
N PRO A 68 -0.78 -10.46 -7.52
CA PRO A 68 -2.09 -9.88 -7.88
C PRO A 68 -2.80 -9.32 -6.65
N ILE A 69 -3.72 -8.37 -6.85
CA ILE A 69 -4.65 -8.02 -5.77
C ILE A 69 -5.67 -9.16 -5.60
N LYS A 70 -5.95 -9.53 -4.35
CA LYS A 70 -7.04 -10.44 -3.97
C LYS A 70 -7.78 -9.91 -2.74
N GLN A 71 -8.91 -10.52 -2.41
CA GLN A 71 -9.57 -10.24 -1.15
C GLN A 71 -8.99 -11.12 -0.04
N ASP A 72 -8.71 -10.53 1.12
CA ASP A 72 -8.29 -11.24 2.33
C ASP A 72 -9.36 -12.27 2.72
N VAL A 73 -8.91 -13.44 3.22
CA VAL A 73 -9.76 -14.53 3.66
C VAL A 73 -9.48 -14.80 5.14
N LYS A 74 -10.49 -14.59 5.98
CA LYS A 74 -10.43 -14.85 7.42
C LYS A 74 -11.45 -15.92 7.77
N ASP A 75 -11.01 -16.97 8.48
CA ASP A 75 -11.84 -18.11 8.89
C ASP A 75 -12.62 -18.76 7.71
N GLY A 76 -11.94 -18.86 6.56
CA GLY A 76 -12.49 -19.44 5.33
C GLY A 76 -13.51 -18.57 4.60
N LYS A 77 -13.73 -17.33 5.04
CA LYS A 77 -14.67 -16.37 4.43
C LYS A 77 -13.94 -15.14 3.93
N LEU A 78 -14.46 -14.55 2.86
CA LEU A 78 -14.01 -13.26 2.36
C LEU A 78 -14.18 -12.19 3.44
N ARG A 79 -13.11 -11.45 3.70
CA ARG A 79 -13.10 -10.43 4.74
C ARG A 79 -13.64 -9.11 4.22
N PHE A 80 -14.58 -8.57 4.96
CA PHE A 80 -15.08 -7.22 4.82
C PHE A 80 -14.75 -6.47 6.10
N VAL A 81 -14.20 -5.27 5.97
CA VAL A 81 -14.12 -4.33 7.09
C VAL A 81 -15.56 -3.88 7.41
N HIS A 82 -15.87 -3.69 8.68
CA HIS A 82 -17.21 -3.28 9.09
C HIS A 82 -17.59 -1.93 8.46
N ASP A 83 -16.71 -0.94 8.60
CA ASP A 83 -16.90 0.39 8.05
C ASP A 83 -16.31 0.50 6.63
N LYS A 84 -16.89 1.40 5.84
CA LYS A 84 -16.37 1.75 4.51
C LYS A 84 -15.19 2.69 4.65
N TYR A 85 -14.15 2.47 3.84
CA TYR A 85 -12.97 3.32 3.84
C TYR A 85 -13.32 4.76 3.42
N PRO A 86 -12.96 5.79 4.21
CA PRO A 86 -13.26 7.20 3.90
C PRO A 86 -12.24 7.86 2.96
N PHE A 87 -11.24 7.10 2.50
CA PHE A 87 -10.18 7.49 1.57
C PHE A 87 -9.92 6.33 0.58
N ASN A 88 -9.18 6.60 -0.50
CA ASN A 88 -8.66 5.50 -1.32
C ASN A 88 -7.48 4.89 -0.55
N TYR A 89 -7.50 3.58 -0.35
CA TYR A 89 -6.46 2.86 0.39
C TYR A 89 -5.67 1.96 -0.53
N GLY A 90 -4.39 1.81 -0.24
CA GLY A 90 -3.54 0.79 -0.83
C GLY A 90 -2.11 0.97 -0.39
N ALA A 91 -1.16 0.72 -1.30
CA ALA A 91 0.24 0.58 -0.93
C ALA A 91 1.20 1.33 -1.86
N LEU A 92 2.37 1.68 -1.33
CA LEU A 92 3.50 2.17 -2.12
C LEU A 92 4.33 0.98 -2.62
N PRO A 93 4.55 0.84 -3.95
CA PRO A 93 5.31 -0.28 -4.49
C PRO A 93 6.79 -0.16 -4.08
N GLN A 94 7.52 -1.26 -4.16
CA GLN A 94 8.95 -1.33 -3.82
C GLN A 94 9.27 -0.87 -2.38
N THR A 95 8.35 -1.08 -1.45
CA THR A 95 8.56 -0.86 -0.01
C THR A 95 8.20 -2.13 0.74
N TRP A 96 8.81 -2.40 1.88
CA TRP A 96 8.48 -3.57 2.68
C TRP A 96 8.77 -3.26 4.14
N GLU A 97 7.82 -3.54 5.02
CA GLU A 97 8.00 -3.49 6.46
C GLU A 97 8.57 -4.82 6.97
N ASN A 98 9.87 -4.87 7.22
CA ASN A 98 10.56 -6.12 7.49
C ASN A 98 10.15 -6.75 8.86
N PRO A 99 9.58 -7.97 8.90
CA PRO A 99 9.16 -8.62 10.14
C PRO A 99 10.32 -9.10 11.03
N HIS A 100 11.56 -9.01 10.54
CA HIS A 100 12.75 -9.30 11.32
C HIS A 100 13.37 -8.05 11.95
N HIS A 101 12.94 -6.86 11.54
CA HIS A 101 13.43 -5.59 12.05
C HIS A 101 12.48 -5.04 13.12
N VAL A 102 12.99 -4.79 14.33
CA VAL A 102 12.24 -4.04 15.36
C VAL A 102 12.50 -2.57 15.12
N HIS A 103 11.47 -1.84 14.68
CA HIS A 103 11.61 -0.43 14.36
C HIS A 103 11.77 0.39 15.66
N PRO A 104 12.79 1.27 15.76
CA PRO A 104 13.11 1.95 17.01
C PRO A 104 12.02 2.91 17.49
N ASP A 105 11.27 3.51 16.55
CA ASP A 105 10.23 4.48 16.86
C ASP A 105 8.92 3.86 17.40
N THR A 106 8.66 2.58 17.10
CA THR A 106 7.45 1.87 17.54
C THR A 106 7.75 0.78 18.57
N GLY A 107 8.99 0.29 18.63
CA GLY A 107 9.37 -0.85 19.46
C GLY A 107 8.79 -2.19 18.97
N ALA A 108 8.23 -2.24 17.76
CA ALA A 108 7.55 -3.40 17.17
C ALA A 108 8.21 -3.84 15.86
N LYS A 109 7.95 -5.08 15.45
CA LYS A 109 8.42 -5.63 14.17
C LYS A 109 7.53 -5.17 13.02
N GLY A 110 8.05 -5.03 11.80
CA GLY A 110 7.21 -4.75 10.62
C GLY A 110 6.14 -5.83 10.38
N ASP A 111 5.03 -5.45 9.76
CA ASP A 111 3.87 -6.32 9.49
C ASP A 111 4.05 -7.26 8.27
N ASN A 112 5.23 -7.22 7.63
CA ASN A 112 5.61 -8.02 6.47
C ASN A 112 4.90 -7.67 5.15
N ASP A 113 4.25 -6.52 5.06
CA ASP A 113 3.58 -6.04 3.84
C ASP A 113 4.26 -4.77 3.27
N PRO A 114 3.87 -4.31 2.06
CA PRO A 114 4.31 -3.02 1.55
C PRO A 114 3.74 -1.85 2.36
N LEU A 115 4.44 -0.72 2.36
CA LEU A 115 4.05 0.47 3.12
C LEU A 115 2.68 1.00 2.66
N ASP A 116 1.77 1.13 3.62
CA ASP A 116 0.39 1.52 3.37
C ASP A 116 0.20 3.03 3.15
N ALA A 117 -0.80 3.38 2.35
CA ALA A 117 -1.12 4.75 1.99
C ALA A 117 -2.63 5.05 2.01
N CYS A 118 -2.98 6.20 2.59
CA CYS A 118 -4.32 6.77 2.68
C CYS A 118 -4.38 8.03 1.80
N GLU A 119 -5.03 7.92 0.63
CA GLU A 119 -5.13 9.00 -0.34
C GLU A 119 -6.44 9.77 -0.20
N ILE A 120 -6.33 11.07 0.11
CA ILE A 120 -7.44 11.91 0.58
C ILE A 120 -8.12 12.76 -0.50
N GLY A 121 -7.73 12.61 -1.76
CA GLY A 121 -8.27 13.36 -2.88
C GLY A 121 -9.77 13.16 -3.10
N SER A 122 -10.34 14.06 -3.87
CA SER A 122 -11.75 14.12 -4.21
C SER A 122 -12.20 12.99 -5.14
N ALA A 123 -11.34 12.54 -6.05
CA ALA A 123 -11.65 11.48 -7.01
C ALA A 123 -11.72 10.10 -6.33
N LEU A 124 -12.72 9.29 -6.71
CA LEU A 124 -12.74 7.87 -6.37
C LEU A 124 -11.67 7.16 -7.20
N GLY A 125 -10.75 6.47 -6.52
CA GLY A 125 -9.78 5.61 -7.20
C GLY A 125 -10.43 4.32 -7.69
N ALA A 126 -9.86 3.70 -8.71
CA ALA A 126 -10.24 2.37 -9.15
C ALA A 126 -9.31 1.31 -8.53
N GLN A 127 -9.85 0.13 -8.21
CA GLN A 127 -9.00 -0.98 -7.75
C GLN A 127 -7.98 -1.36 -8.84
N GLY A 128 -6.71 -1.42 -8.46
CA GLY A 128 -5.60 -1.67 -9.38
C GLY A 128 -5.09 -0.42 -10.11
N GLU A 129 -5.62 0.77 -9.80
CA GLU A 129 -5.11 2.02 -10.34
C GLU A 129 -3.78 2.41 -9.69
N PHE A 130 -2.84 2.91 -10.50
CA PHE A 130 -1.67 3.62 -9.97
C PHE A 130 -1.88 5.13 -10.06
N LYS A 131 -1.87 5.79 -8.90
CA LYS A 131 -1.95 7.24 -8.77
C LYS A 131 -0.55 7.81 -8.50
N GLN A 132 -0.29 9.02 -8.98
CA GLN A 132 0.92 9.76 -8.61
C GLN A 132 0.55 10.69 -7.46
N VAL A 133 1.06 10.40 -6.27
CA VAL A 133 0.61 11.05 -5.02
C VAL A 133 1.76 11.84 -4.39
N LYS A 134 1.42 12.99 -3.81
CA LYS A 134 2.32 13.75 -2.93
C LYS A 134 2.20 13.19 -1.51
N ILE A 135 3.32 12.78 -0.93
CA ILE A 135 3.40 12.37 0.48
C ILE A 135 3.33 13.62 1.37
N LEU A 136 2.49 13.57 2.41
CA LEU A 136 2.20 14.71 3.29
C LEU A 136 2.59 14.45 4.75
N GLY A 137 2.50 13.19 5.20
CA GLY A 137 2.82 12.79 6.56
C GLY A 137 2.65 11.29 6.76
N VAL A 138 2.88 10.80 7.98
CA VAL A 138 2.75 9.38 8.32
C VAL A 138 2.29 9.17 9.77
N TRP A 139 1.42 8.18 9.99
CA TRP A 139 1.09 7.69 11.33
C TRP A 139 1.88 6.42 11.66
N ALA A 140 2.34 6.33 12.91
CA ALA A 140 3.00 5.15 13.48
C ALA A 140 1.97 4.21 14.12
N MET A 141 1.14 3.53 13.33
CA MET A 141 0.16 2.59 13.88
C MET A 141 0.86 1.33 14.38
N ILE A 142 0.34 0.77 15.48
CA ILE A 142 0.73 -0.53 16.01
C ILE A 142 -0.49 -1.45 15.89
N ASP A 143 -0.47 -2.32 14.89
CA ASP A 143 -1.56 -3.24 14.59
C ASP A 143 -1.23 -4.63 15.12
N ALA A 144 -1.98 -5.11 16.10
CA ALA A 144 -1.77 -6.42 16.72
C ALA A 144 -0.33 -6.68 17.23
N GLY A 145 0.43 -5.63 17.54
CA GLY A 145 1.81 -5.70 18.02
C GLY A 145 2.88 -5.57 16.92
N GLU A 146 2.47 -5.28 15.69
CA GLU A 146 3.33 -5.04 14.53
C GLU A 146 3.33 -3.54 14.20
N THR A 147 4.47 -3.05 13.70
CA THR A 147 4.60 -1.73 13.09
C THR A 147 3.86 -1.76 11.76
N ASP A 148 2.96 -0.79 11.60
CA ASP A 148 2.10 -0.69 10.43
C ASP A 148 1.95 0.81 10.08
N TRP A 149 2.93 1.35 9.34
CA TRP A 149 2.98 2.77 9.02
C TRP A 149 1.91 3.14 8.00
N LYS A 150 1.16 4.22 8.27
CA LYS A 150 0.11 4.73 7.36
C LYS A 150 0.50 6.07 6.77
N ILE A 151 0.91 6.09 5.50
CA ILE A 151 1.22 7.32 4.77
C ILE A 151 -0.06 8.11 4.50
N LEU A 152 -0.05 9.40 4.80
CA LEU A 152 -1.07 10.34 4.32
C LEU A 152 -0.58 10.98 3.02
N CYS A 153 -1.39 10.89 1.96
CA CYS A 153 -1.02 11.45 0.66
C CYS A 153 -2.22 12.01 -0.10
N ILE A 154 -1.95 12.78 -1.16
CA ILE A 154 -2.98 13.29 -2.08
C ILE A 154 -2.53 13.12 -3.53
N ASP A 155 -3.44 12.77 -4.42
CA ASP A 155 -3.18 12.74 -5.86
C ASP A 155 -2.67 14.09 -6.36
N THR A 156 -1.57 14.09 -7.11
CA THR A 156 -1.01 15.27 -7.79
C THR A 156 -1.99 15.91 -8.77
N LYS A 157 -2.99 15.16 -9.25
CA LYS A 157 -4.04 15.64 -10.16
C LYS A 157 -5.29 16.13 -9.44
N ASP A 158 -5.35 16.03 -8.12
CA ASP A 158 -6.51 16.54 -7.39
C ASP A 158 -6.64 18.07 -7.57
N PRO A 159 -7.86 18.63 -7.78
CA PRO A 159 -8.05 20.07 -7.97
C PRO A 159 -7.47 20.96 -6.87
N VAL A 160 -7.30 20.44 -5.65
CA VAL A 160 -6.70 21.19 -4.54
C VAL A 160 -5.26 20.78 -4.21
N ALA A 161 -4.66 19.86 -4.99
CA ALA A 161 -3.32 19.35 -4.72
C ALA A 161 -2.28 20.47 -4.57
N ASP A 162 -2.28 21.47 -5.46
CA ASP A 162 -1.31 22.57 -5.43
C ASP A 162 -1.39 23.42 -4.15
N GLN A 163 -2.54 23.40 -3.46
CA GLN A 163 -2.76 24.13 -2.21
C GLN A 163 -2.33 23.34 -0.96
N ILE A 164 -1.95 22.06 -1.12
CA ILE A 164 -1.64 21.12 -0.03
C ILE A 164 -0.20 20.61 -0.17
N ASN A 165 0.70 21.13 0.67
CA ASN A 165 2.12 20.71 0.68
C ASN A 165 2.65 20.35 2.08
N THR A 166 1.86 20.62 3.12
CA THR A 166 2.10 20.23 4.52
C THR A 166 0.82 19.67 5.16
N ILE A 167 0.95 19.15 6.38
CA ILE A 167 -0.18 18.67 7.18
C ILE A 167 -1.16 19.81 7.51
N GLU A 168 -0.64 21.00 7.82
CA GLU A 168 -1.44 22.17 8.16
C GLU A 168 -2.28 22.64 6.96
N ASP A 169 -1.75 22.49 5.75
CA ASP A 169 -2.51 22.78 4.54
C ASP A 169 -3.69 21.83 4.37
N VAL A 170 -3.55 20.56 4.76
CA VAL A 170 -4.67 19.60 4.72
C VAL A 170 -5.81 20.10 5.60
N GLU A 171 -5.54 20.49 6.85
CA GLU A 171 -6.60 20.96 7.74
C GLU A 171 -7.19 22.30 7.27
N ARG A 172 -6.37 23.17 6.66
CA ARG A 172 -6.83 24.45 6.10
C ARG A 172 -7.74 24.28 4.88
N VAL A 173 -7.43 23.34 3.99
CA VAL A 173 -8.12 23.15 2.71
C VAL A 173 -9.23 22.09 2.80
N LEU A 174 -9.00 21.05 3.60
CA LEU A 174 -9.87 19.89 3.83
C LEU A 174 -10.12 19.70 5.34
N PRO A 175 -10.81 20.64 6.01
CA PRO A 175 -10.97 20.63 7.47
C PRO A 175 -11.62 19.33 7.96
N GLY A 176 -11.04 18.76 9.02
CA GLY A 176 -11.47 17.49 9.63
C GLY A 176 -11.00 16.23 8.92
N LYS A 177 -10.36 16.33 7.73
CA LYS A 177 -9.95 15.14 6.96
C LYS A 177 -8.93 14.28 7.69
N ILE A 178 -7.94 14.90 8.34
CA ILE A 178 -6.93 14.18 9.15
C ILE A 178 -7.62 13.39 10.27
N ASN A 179 -8.57 14.01 10.96
CA ASN A 179 -9.30 13.37 12.05
C ASN A 179 -10.19 12.21 11.55
N GLU A 180 -10.81 12.34 10.38
CA GLU A 180 -11.58 11.27 9.75
C GLU A 180 -10.70 10.05 9.45
N VAL A 181 -9.53 10.26 8.82
CA VAL A 181 -8.58 9.17 8.53
C VAL A 181 -8.09 8.52 9.82
N PHE A 182 -7.63 9.32 10.78
CA PHE A 182 -7.12 8.81 12.05
C PHE A 182 -8.17 8.02 12.84
N THR A 183 -9.40 8.53 12.92
CA THR A 183 -10.50 7.84 13.62
C THR A 183 -10.78 6.49 12.98
N PHE A 184 -10.82 6.41 11.65
CA PHE A 184 -11.00 5.13 10.96
C PHE A 184 -9.86 4.16 11.28
N LEU A 185 -8.59 4.57 11.13
CA LEU A 185 -7.43 3.74 11.40
C LEU A 185 -7.40 3.23 12.86
N ARG A 186 -7.81 4.06 13.82
CA ARG A 186 -7.92 3.68 15.22
C ARG A 186 -9.03 2.67 15.47
N ASP A 187 -10.21 2.87 14.88
CA ASP A 187 -11.44 2.21 15.36
C ASP A 187 -11.96 1.07 14.47
N TYR A 188 -11.47 0.90 13.23
CA TYR A 188 -12.07 -0.01 12.25
C TYR A 188 -12.15 -1.49 12.68
N LYS A 189 -11.35 -1.90 13.68
CA LYS A 189 -11.31 -3.25 14.25
C LYS A 189 -12.18 -3.42 15.50
N ILE A 190 -12.74 -2.35 16.06
CA ILE A 190 -13.63 -2.42 17.23
C ILE A 190 -14.85 -3.32 16.98
N PRO A 191 -15.54 -3.24 15.82
CA PRO A 191 -16.66 -4.13 15.51
C PRO A 191 -16.28 -5.61 15.42
N ASP A 192 -15.01 -5.93 15.15
CA ASP A 192 -14.47 -7.30 15.15
C ASP A 192 -14.21 -7.84 16.57
N GLY A 193 -14.62 -7.10 17.62
CA GLY A 193 -14.39 -7.45 19.02
C GLY A 193 -12.96 -7.16 19.50
N LYS A 194 -12.17 -6.42 18.73
CA LYS A 194 -10.85 -5.93 19.15
C LYS A 194 -10.98 -4.57 19.84
N GLY A 195 -9.90 -4.12 20.50
CA GLY A 195 -9.80 -2.74 20.96
C GLY A 195 -9.45 -1.77 19.82
N PRO A 196 -9.42 -0.46 20.09
CA PRO A 196 -8.81 0.51 19.17
C PRO A 196 -7.34 0.14 18.92
N ASN A 197 -6.85 0.37 17.71
CA ASN A 197 -5.44 0.24 17.40
C ASN A 197 -4.61 1.26 18.20
N ASN A 198 -3.41 0.86 18.59
CA ASN A 198 -2.47 1.73 19.27
C ASN A 198 -1.63 2.50 18.25
N PHE A 199 -1.03 3.59 18.69
CA PHE A 199 -0.10 4.39 17.87
C PHE A 199 1.09 4.80 18.73
N ALA A 200 2.29 4.78 18.16
CA ALA A 200 3.42 5.48 18.76
C ALA A 200 3.20 7.01 18.67
N PHE A 201 4.06 7.79 19.32
CA PHE A 201 3.99 9.26 19.35
C PHE A 201 2.61 9.81 19.77
N ASP A 202 1.91 9.10 20.65
CA ASP A 202 0.57 9.46 21.13
C ASP A 202 -0.45 9.70 20.00
N GLY A 203 -0.30 8.99 18.87
CA GLY A 203 -1.20 9.12 17.70
C GLY A 203 -0.94 10.36 16.83
N LYS A 204 0.16 11.07 17.06
CA LYS A 204 0.53 12.24 16.25
C LYS A 204 0.80 11.84 14.79
N LEU A 205 0.23 12.60 13.85
CA LEU A 205 0.64 12.57 12.45
C LEU A 205 2.00 13.26 12.32
N LEU A 206 3.02 12.50 11.92
CA LEU A 206 4.38 13.00 11.71
C LEU A 206 4.49 13.65 10.33
N ASP A 207 5.38 14.63 10.21
CA ASP A 207 5.52 15.47 9.03
C ASP A 207 6.01 14.73 7.78
N LYS A 208 6.00 15.45 6.67
CA LYS A 208 6.40 14.96 5.35
C LYS A 208 7.85 14.46 5.36
N GLU A 209 8.75 15.16 6.02
CA GLU A 209 10.17 14.80 6.10
C GLU A 209 10.33 13.44 6.81
N PHE A 210 9.60 13.22 7.90
CA PHE A 210 9.56 11.93 8.57
C PHE A 210 8.93 10.84 7.70
N ALA A 211 7.83 11.15 6.99
CA ALA A 211 7.18 10.21 6.08
C ALA A 211 8.11 9.76 4.93
N ILE A 212 8.90 10.68 4.36
CA ILE A 212 9.91 10.37 3.34
C ILE A 212 11.00 9.46 3.93
N LYS A 213 11.45 9.72 5.16
CA LYS A 213 12.42 8.86 5.86
C LYS A 213 11.90 7.42 5.96
N ILE A 214 10.68 7.22 6.49
CA ILE A 214 10.05 5.88 6.61
C ILE A 214 9.88 5.22 5.23
N THR A 215 9.44 5.98 4.23
CA THR A 215 9.29 5.48 2.85
C THR A 215 10.63 5.00 2.27
N ASN A 216 11.72 5.72 2.56
CA ASN A 216 13.05 5.34 2.11
C ASN A 216 13.62 4.15 2.91
N GLU A 217 13.37 4.06 4.21
CA GLU A 217 13.79 2.92 5.04
C GLU A 217 13.13 1.63 4.55
N THR A 218 11.81 1.61 4.40
CA THR A 218 11.06 0.46 3.85
C THR A 218 11.44 0.14 2.40
N ASN A 219 11.83 1.13 1.59
CA ASN A 219 12.41 0.89 0.26
C ASN A 219 13.78 0.18 0.33
N GLN A 220 14.62 0.51 1.30
CA GLN A 220 15.89 -0.21 1.50
C GLN A 220 15.65 -1.63 1.99
N GLU A 221 14.70 -1.85 2.89
CA GLU A 221 14.31 -3.18 3.34
C GLU A 221 13.78 -4.02 2.16
N TRP A 222 12.93 -3.44 1.31
CA TRP A 222 12.51 -4.08 0.06
C TRP A 222 13.68 -4.44 -0.86
N LYS A 223 14.70 -3.58 -1.00
CA LYS A 223 15.91 -3.91 -1.78
C LYS A 223 16.65 -5.11 -1.20
N GLN A 224 16.73 -5.24 0.12
CA GLN A 224 17.32 -6.43 0.77
C GLN A 224 16.47 -7.68 0.55
N LEU A 225 15.14 -7.56 0.56
CA LEU A 225 14.21 -8.64 0.23
C LEU A 225 14.43 -9.14 -1.20
N VAL A 226 14.32 -8.26 -2.20
CA VAL A 226 14.32 -8.68 -3.60
C VAL A 226 15.70 -9.09 -4.11
N SER A 227 16.79 -8.58 -3.52
CA SER A 227 18.15 -9.10 -3.77
C SER A 227 18.39 -10.47 -3.11
N GLY A 228 17.48 -10.90 -2.22
CA GLY A 228 17.56 -12.16 -1.50
C GLY A 228 18.60 -12.19 -0.40
N ASN A 229 18.98 -11.03 0.11
CA ASN A 229 19.81 -10.86 1.31
C ASN A 229 19.00 -11.07 2.60
N THR A 230 17.67 -11.00 2.52
CA THR A 230 16.76 -11.36 3.61
C THR A 230 15.93 -12.57 3.21
N GLU A 231 15.95 -13.62 4.03
CA GLU A 231 15.07 -14.78 3.82
C GLU A 231 13.63 -14.39 4.12
N SER A 232 12.72 -14.77 3.21
CA SER A 232 11.31 -14.44 3.31
C SER A 232 10.47 -15.42 2.48
N PRO A 233 9.24 -15.77 2.92
CA PRO A 233 8.33 -16.58 2.12
C PRO A 233 7.65 -15.80 0.99
N LEU A 234 7.92 -14.50 0.84
CA LEU A 234 7.27 -13.65 -0.15
C LEU A 234 7.70 -14.01 -1.58
N ALA A 235 6.76 -13.86 -2.51
CA ALA A 235 6.99 -14.02 -3.93
C ALA A 235 7.68 -12.78 -4.47
N ILE A 236 8.99 -12.88 -4.76
CA ILE A 236 9.86 -11.79 -5.22
C ILE A 236 10.10 -11.80 -6.73
N GLU A 237 9.31 -12.56 -7.49
CA GLU A 237 9.43 -12.64 -8.94
C GLU A 237 9.15 -11.27 -9.59
N SER A 238 10.04 -10.83 -10.47
CA SER A 238 9.99 -9.53 -11.14
C SER A 238 10.32 -9.67 -12.63
N THR A 239 9.67 -8.87 -13.46
CA THR A 239 9.89 -8.87 -14.92
C THR A 239 10.67 -7.66 -15.43
N LEU A 240 10.67 -6.55 -14.68
CA LEU A 240 11.20 -5.27 -15.14
C LEU A 240 12.30 -4.71 -14.23
N THR A 241 12.40 -5.18 -12.99
CA THR A 241 13.29 -4.58 -11.99
C THR A 241 14.66 -5.24 -12.00
N GLU A 242 15.70 -4.41 -12.20
CA GLU A 242 17.09 -4.84 -12.09
C GLU A 242 17.48 -5.16 -10.64
N GLY A 243 18.45 -6.04 -10.45
CA GLY A 243 18.96 -6.39 -9.11
C GLY A 243 18.06 -7.33 -8.30
N VAL A 244 16.92 -7.75 -8.84
CA VAL A 244 16.05 -8.76 -8.23
C VAL A 244 16.61 -10.17 -8.47
N LYS A 245 16.74 -10.96 -7.40
CA LYS A 245 17.27 -12.33 -7.41
C LYS A 245 16.47 -13.28 -8.29
N LYS A 246 15.15 -13.04 -8.44
CA LYS A 246 14.24 -13.84 -9.26
C LYS A 246 13.67 -13.03 -10.43
N SER A 247 14.51 -12.69 -11.39
CA SER A 247 14.03 -12.14 -12.67
C SER A 247 13.35 -13.23 -13.50
N VAL A 248 12.16 -12.95 -14.03
CA VAL A 248 11.36 -13.89 -14.84
C VAL A 248 10.95 -13.28 -16.18
N CYS A 249 10.71 -14.14 -17.19
CA CYS A 249 10.21 -13.70 -18.50
C CYS A 249 8.69 -13.45 -18.45
N GLY A 250 8.24 -12.29 -18.95
CA GLY A 250 6.83 -11.92 -18.95
C GLY A 250 5.92 -12.89 -19.74
N LYS A 251 6.39 -13.44 -20.87
CA LYS A 251 5.61 -14.41 -21.69
C LYS A 251 5.40 -15.74 -20.99
N GLU A 252 6.45 -16.27 -20.36
CA GLU A 252 6.38 -17.52 -19.60
C GLU A 252 5.48 -17.38 -18.38
N THR A 253 5.58 -16.23 -17.70
CA THR A 253 4.78 -15.90 -16.53
C THR A 253 3.29 -15.81 -16.88
N LYS A 254 2.97 -15.15 -18.00
CA LYS A 254 1.60 -15.07 -18.52
C LYS A 254 0.99 -16.46 -18.78
N SER A 255 1.77 -17.35 -19.41
CA SER A 255 1.36 -18.75 -19.64
C SER A 255 1.10 -19.50 -18.34
N LYS A 256 2.00 -19.38 -17.34
CA LYS A 256 1.82 -20.02 -16.01
C LYS A 256 0.57 -19.54 -15.28
N LEU A 257 0.19 -18.27 -15.45
CA LEU A 257 -0.98 -17.68 -14.82
C LEU A 257 -2.28 -17.89 -15.62
N SER A 258 -2.21 -18.52 -16.80
CA SER A 258 -3.35 -18.69 -17.71
C SER A 258 -4.01 -17.35 -18.10
N LEU A 259 -3.19 -16.32 -18.31
CA LEU A 259 -3.59 -14.96 -18.70
C LEU A 259 -3.34 -14.66 -20.19
#